data_AF-G4ZKI4-F1
#
_entry.id   AF-G4ZKI4-F1
#
_cell.length_a   1.000
_cell.length_b   1.000
_cell.length_c   1.000
_cell.angle_alpha   90.00
_cell.angle_beta   90.00
_cell.angle_gamma   90.00
#
_symmetry.space_group_name_H-M   'P 1'
#
loop_
_entity.id
_entity.type
_entity.pdbx_description
1 polymer ?
#
loop_
_entity_poly.entity_id
_entity_poly.type
_entity_poly.pdbx_seq_one_letter_code
_entity_poly.pdbx_strand_id
1 'polypeptide(L)'
;IPPPLMMVLNSVQDMDRKPPVTIALIAVMYLLHVQATRTPSLLRPFALCPGKVVANKEIAAVFISPFIHWEDLHLYQSILSFLWKGYKLEGRLGSIGFCVLLVYLIVLTQALIVAGAHVISWGAMQECITGFSGVLTAIKVILNVNSPAFTKLYSFKVPTKYAAWLELVITYLLVPKLPILAQAAGLIAGYVYVVTPNAQGIVDCVAQQVQQLLIRAGIMKRPLQWWQLWPRFRDSMRRRKQRR
;
A
#
# COMPACT_ATOMS: atom_id res chain seq x y z
N ILE A 1 19.17 -17.21 -2.32
CA ILE A 1 18.07 -16.23 -2.47
C ILE A 1 17.16 -16.76 -3.57
N PRO A 2 15.85 -16.90 -3.35
CA PRO A 2 14.98 -17.40 -4.42
C PRO A 2 14.99 -16.42 -5.61
N PRO A 3 14.89 -16.90 -6.86
CA PRO A 3 14.99 -16.09 -8.07
C PRO A 3 14.13 -14.80 -8.08
N PRO A 4 12.89 -14.80 -7.56
CA PRO A 4 12.04 -13.62 -7.43
C PRO A 4 12.69 -12.44 -6.67
N LEU A 5 13.38 -12.75 -5.57
CA LEU A 5 13.97 -11.75 -4.70
C LEU A 5 15.19 -11.10 -5.35
N MET A 6 15.94 -11.87 -6.14
CA MET A 6 17.09 -11.34 -6.87
C MET A 6 16.66 -10.31 -7.91
N MET A 7 15.57 -10.58 -8.64
CA MET A 7 15.01 -9.62 -9.60
C MET A 7 14.53 -8.34 -8.93
N VAL A 8 13.86 -8.46 -7.77
CA VAL A 8 13.41 -7.31 -6.97
C VAL A 8 14.60 -6.51 -6.45
N LEU A 9 15.65 -7.18 -5.96
CA LEU A 9 16.86 -6.53 -5.46
C LEU A 9 17.58 -5.74 -6.56
N ASN A 10 17.76 -6.34 -7.74
CA ASN A 10 18.35 -5.66 -8.90
C ASN A 10 17.50 -4.44 -9.30
N SER A 11 16.17 -4.62 -9.38
CA SER A 11 15.25 -3.52 -9.69
C SER A 11 15.34 -2.38 -8.67
N VAL A 12 15.54 -2.68 -7.39
CA VAL A 12 15.72 -1.68 -6.32
C VAL A 12 17.07 -0.98 -6.40
N GLN A 13 18.13 -1.68 -6.82
CA GLN A 13 19.46 -1.09 -7.02
C GLN A 13 19.47 -0.09 -8.17
N ASP A 14 18.72 -0.36 -9.23
CA ASP A 14 18.61 0.50 -10.41
C ASP A 14 17.69 1.72 -10.21
N MET A 15 16.97 1.80 -9.09
CA MET A 15 16.07 2.93 -8.79
C MET A 15 16.84 4.15 -8.26
N ASP A 16 16.58 5.32 -8.85
CA ASP A 16 17.17 6.61 -8.44
C ASP A 16 16.95 6.95 -6.95
N ARG A 17 15.82 6.49 -6.40
CA ARG A 17 15.45 6.68 -4.99
C ARG A 17 15.06 5.33 -4.40
N LYS A 18 15.60 5.01 -3.22
CA LYS A 18 15.21 3.81 -2.48
C LYS A 18 13.92 4.08 -1.70
N PRO A 19 12.81 3.35 -1.94
CA PRO A 19 11.55 3.53 -1.21
C PRO A 19 11.53 2.68 0.07
N PRO A 20 11.89 3.21 1.26
CA PRO A 20 12.13 2.40 2.45
C PRO A 20 10.89 1.63 2.93
N VAL A 21 9.70 2.24 2.89
CA VAL A 21 8.46 1.59 3.36
C VAL A 21 8.08 0.47 2.40
N THR A 22 8.17 0.73 1.09
CA THR A 22 7.90 -0.27 0.07
C THR A 22 8.82 -1.49 0.23
N ILE A 23 10.13 -1.28 0.41
CA ILE A 23 11.10 -2.37 0.61
C ILE A 23 10.82 -3.13 1.91
N ALA A 24 10.56 -2.42 3.01
CA ALA A 24 10.27 -3.03 4.30
C ALA A 24 9.03 -3.92 4.24
N LEU A 25 7.96 -3.47 3.59
CA LEU A 25 6.73 -4.25 3.44
C LEU A 25 6.90 -5.45 2.51
N ILE A 26 7.69 -5.34 1.44
CA ILE A 26 8.06 -6.49 0.60
C ILE A 26 8.78 -7.55 1.45
N ALA A 27 9.73 -7.13 2.30
CA ALA A 27 10.43 -8.04 3.20
C ALA A 27 9.46 -8.70 4.20
N VAL A 28 8.52 -7.94 4.77
CA VAL A 28 7.47 -8.48 5.67
C VAL A 28 6.59 -9.51 4.95
N MET A 29 6.11 -9.21 3.74
CA MET A 29 5.30 -10.13 2.95
C MET A 29 6.06 -11.44 2.66
N TYR A 30 7.34 -11.34 2.30
CA TYR A 30 8.18 -12.51 2.07
C TYR A 30 8.42 -13.32 3.35
N LEU A 31 8.74 -12.68 4.48
CA LEU A 31 8.94 -13.36 5.76
C LEU A 31 7.67 -14.07 6.23
N LEU A 32 6.51 -13.42 6.11
CA LEU A 32 5.23 -14.03 6.45
C LEU A 32 4.89 -15.19 5.51
N HIS A 33 5.24 -15.11 4.23
CA HIS A 33 5.09 -16.25 3.32
C HIS A 33 5.98 -17.43 3.73
N VAL A 34 7.25 -17.20 4.07
CA VAL A 34 8.12 -18.26 4.59
C VAL A 34 7.53 -18.88 5.86
N GLN A 35 7.00 -18.06 6.77
CA GLN A 35 6.34 -18.54 7.99
C GLN A 35 5.05 -19.32 7.67
N ALA A 36 4.30 -18.93 6.64
CA ALA A 36 3.09 -19.61 6.19
C ALA A 36 3.41 -21.02 5.69
N THR A 37 4.52 -21.17 4.97
CA THR A 37 5.00 -22.47 4.45
C THR A 37 5.60 -23.34 5.55
N ARG A 38 6.32 -22.75 6.51
CA ARG A 38 6.98 -23.51 7.60
C ARG A 38 6.02 -23.90 8.72
N THR A 39 5.16 -22.98 9.14
CA THR A 39 4.27 -23.13 10.31
C THR A 39 2.91 -22.51 10.02
N PRO A 40 2.08 -23.14 9.18
CA PRO A 40 0.80 -22.58 8.76
C PRO A 40 -0.16 -22.34 9.95
N SER A 41 -0.07 -23.14 11.01
CA SER A 41 -0.89 -23.00 12.22
C SER A 41 -0.76 -21.64 12.91
N LEU A 42 0.42 -21.00 12.81
CA LEU A 42 0.66 -19.69 13.42
C LEU A 42 -0.04 -18.55 12.67
N LEU A 43 -0.22 -18.69 11.34
CA LEU A 43 -0.78 -17.64 10.49
C LEU A 43 -2.27 -17.83 10.15
N ARG A 44 -2.79 -19.06 10.28
CA ARG A 44 -4.23 -19.34 10.08
C ARG A 44 -5.18 -18.41 10.86
N PRO A 45 -4.92 -18.06 12.14
CA PRO A 45 -5.80 -17.15 12.89
C PRO A 45 -5.84 -15.72 12.33
N PHE A 46 -4.83 -15.32 11.54
CA PHE A 46 -4.73 -13.98 10.97
C PHE A 46 -5.30 -13.86 9.56
N ALA A 47 -5.90 -14.93 9.02
CA ALA A 47 -6.66 -14.85 7.77
C ALA A 47 -7.96 -14.06 7.99
N LEU A 48 -8.34 -13.21 7.04
CA LEU A 48 -9.57 -12.41 7.18
C LEU A 48 -10.79 -13.29 6.88
N CYS A 49 -11.40 -13.84 7.92
CA CYS A 49 -12.68 -14.52 7.82
C CYS A 49 -13.80 -13.55 8.24
N PRO A 50 -14.66 -13.05 7.34
CA PRO A 50 -15.65 -12.03 7.66
C PRO A 50 -16.55 -12.39 8.85
N GLY A 51 -17.00 -13.64 8.94
CA GLY A 51 -17.82 -14.13 10.05
C GLY A 51 -17.10 -14.04 11.41
N LYS A 52 -15.80 -14.34 11.45
CA LYS A 52 -14.99 -14.22 12.68
C LYS A 52 -14.67 -12.77 13.03
N VAL A 53 -14.40 -11.93 12.04
CA VAL A 53 -14.16 -10.49 12.27
C VAL A 53 -15.40 -9.84 12.89
N VAL A 54 -16.60 -10.18 12.40
CA VAL A 54 -17.87 -9.68 12.94
C VAL A 54 -18.14 -10.26 14.34
N ALA A 55 -17.97 -11.57 14.54
CA ALA A 55 -18.30 -12.22 15.80
C ALA A 55 -17.29 -11.92 16.93
N ASN A 56 -15.98 -12.00 16.62
CA ASN A 56 -14.89 -11.98 17.61
C ASN A 56 -14.11 -10.66 17.62
N LYS A 57 -14.43 -9.70 16.73
CA LYS A 57 -13.71 -8.43 16.59
C LYS A 57 -12.20 -8.63 16.40
N GLU A 58 -11.82 -9.56 15.53
CA GLU A 58 -10.42 -9.90 15.23
C GLU A 58 -9.71 -8.79 14.42
N ILE A 59 -9.39 -7.68 15.09
CA ILE A 59 -8.73 -6.51 14.48
C ILE A 59 -7.35 -6.87 13.92
N ALA A 60 -6.62 -7.80 14.57
CA ALA A 60 -5.32 -8.24 14.10
C ALA A 60 -5.37 -8.87 12.70
N ALA A 61 -6.43 -9.63 12.40
CA ALA A 61 -6.63 -10.23 11.08
C ALA A 61 -6.84 -9.17 9.99
N VAL A 62 -7.52 -8.06 10.31
CA VAL A 62 -7.71 -6.92 9.39
C VAL A 62 -6.38 -6.34 8.92
N PHE A 63 -5.40 -6.22 9.82
CA PHE A 63 -4.09 -5.64 9.49
C PHE A 63 -3.09 -6.65 8.93
N ILE A 64 -3.13 -7.91 9.39
CA ILE A 64 -2.10 -8.91 9.05
C ILE A 64 -2.47 -9.71 7.79
N SER A 65 -3.75 -10.01 7.58
CA SER A 65 -4.22 -10.78 6.41
C SER A 65 -3.75 -10.27 5.04
N PRO A 66 -3.62 -8.95 4.76
CA PRO A 66 -3.15 -8.48 3.46
C PRO A 66 -1.71 -8.92 3.16
N PHE A 67 -0.90 -9.19 4.18
CA PHE A 67 0.51 -9.51 4.02
C PHE A 67 0.77 -11.02 3.91
N ILE A 68 -0.20 -11.85 4.29
CA ILE A 68 -0.09 -13.32 4.21
C ILE A 68 -0.36 -13.76 2.77
N HIS A 69 0.56 -14.55 2.21
CA HIS A 69 0.41 -15.19 0.90
C HIS A 69 0.75 -16.67 1.07
N TRP A 70 -0.13 -17.56 0.60
CA TRP A 70 0.07 -19.01 0.69
C TRP A 70 0.82 -19.60 -0.50
N GLU A 71 0.73 -18.94 -1.65
CA GLU A 71 1.27 -19.42 -2.93
C GLU A 71 2.41 -18.51 -3.43
N ASP A 72 3.46 -19.14 -3.97
CA ASP A 72 4.66 -18.44 -4.49
C ASP A 72 4.32 -17.47 -5.63
N LEU A 73 3.48 -17.90 -6.58
CA LEU A 73 3.13 -17.10 -7.76
C LEU A 73 2.36 -15.84 -7.36
N HIS A 74 1.39 -15.98 -6.45
CA HIS A 74 0.61 -14.86 -5.94
C HIS A 74 1.47 -13.87 -5.16
N LEU A 75 2.40 -14.36 -4.34
CA LEU A 75 3.37 -13.49 -3.66
C LEU A 75 4.22 -12.73 -4.68
N TYR A 76 4.75 -13.42 -5.69
CA TYR A 76 5.63 -12.82 -6.68
C TYR A 76 4.95 -11.69 -7.46
N GLN A 77 3.74 -11.95 -7.95
CA GLN A 77 2.93 -10.94 -8.64
C GLN A 77 2.65 -9.74 -7.73
N SER A 78 2.32 -9.98 -6.47
CA SER A 78 2.08 -8.92 -5.48
C SER A 78 3.33 -8.08 -5.23
N ILE A 79 4.50 -8.69 -5.00
CA ILE A 79 5.76 -7.99 -4.74
C ILE A 79 6.16 -7.13 -5.95
N LEU A 80 6.14 -7.69 -7.16
CA LEU A 80 6.53 -6.96 -8.37
C LEU A 80 5.58 -5.79 -8.64
N SER A 81 4.28 -6.04 -8.52
CA SER A 81 3.23 -5.02 -8.69
C SER A 81 3.35 -3.91 -7.64
N PHE A 82 3.65 -4.29 -6.40
CA PHE A 82 3.81 -3.37 -5.28
C PHE A 82 5.08 -2.52 -5.41
N LEU A 83 6.20 -3.11 -5.83
CA LEU A 83 7.47 -2.40 -5.95
C LEU A 83 7.32 -1.15 -6.83
N TRP A 84 6.76 -1.29 -8.02
CA TRP A 84 6.58 -0.17 -8.95
C TRP A 84 5.55 0.85 -8.48
N LYS A 85 4.43 0.38 -7.91
CA LYS A 85 3.34 1.24 -7.43
C LYS A 85 3.73 2.00 -6.16
N GLY A 86 4.35 1.29 -5.23
CA GLY A 86 4.89 1.81 -3.98
C GLY A 86 6.00 2.82 -4.23
N TYR A 87 6.98 2.51 -5.10
CA TYR A 87 8.01 3.47 -5.50
C TYR A 87 7.42 4.81 -5.98
N LYS A 88 6.44 4.77 -6.89
CA LYS A 88 5.78 5.98 -7.40
C LYS A 88 5.01 6.75 -6.32
N LEU A 89 4.27 6.05 -5.47
CA LEU A 89 3.39 6.70 -4.50
C LEU A 89 4.15 7.19 -3.26
N GLU A 90 5.11 6.41 -2.76
CA GLU A 90 6.06 6.80 -1.72
C GLU A 90 6.97 7.95 -2.17
N GLY A 91 7.32 7.95 -3.47
CA GLY A 91 7.99 9.07 -4.11
C GLY A 91 7.21 10.38 -3.99
N ARG A 92 5.90 10.33 -4.22
CA ARG A 92 4.99 11.49 -4.23
C ARG A 92 4.57 11.97 -2.84
N LEU A 93 4.25 11.05 -1.92
CA LEU A 93 3.71 11.38 -0.58
C LEU A 93 4.77 11.44 0.52
N GLY A 94 5.98 10.95 0.24
CA GLY A 94 6.96 10.64 1.28
C GLY A 94 6.60 9.39 2.08
N SER A 95 7.56 8.87 2.84
CA SER A 95 7.43 7.57 3.51
C SER A 95 6.34 7.55 4.59
N ILE A 96 6.22 8.62 5.40
CA ILE A 96 5.18 8.69 6.44
C ILE A 96 3.79 8.83 5.81
N GLY A 97 3.63 9.73 4.83
CA GLY A 97 2.36 9.90 4.11
C GLY A 97 1.93 8.61 3.40
N PHE A 98 2.88 7.90 2.80
CA PHE A 98 2.62 6.59 2.19
C PHE A 98 2.21 5.53 3.23
N CYS A 99 2.85 5.45 4.40
CA CYS A 99 2.40 4.58 5.48
C CYS A 99 0.96 4.88 5.92
N VAL A 100 0.63 6.16 6.12
CA VAL A 100 -0.72 6.58 6.52
C VAL A 100 -1.74 6.18 5.46
N LEU A 101 -1.43 6.41 4.17
CA LEU A 101 -2.28 5.99 3.07
C LEU A 101 -2.46 4.48 3.02
N LEU A 102 -1.39 3.69 3.21
CA LEU A 102 -1.48 2.23 3.24
C LEU A 102 -2.39 1.73 4.37
N VAL A 103 -2.26 2.30 5.57
CA VAL A 103 -3.15 1.96 6.70
C VAL A 103 -4.60 2.28 6.34
N TYR A 104 -4.86 3.47 5.79
CA TYR A 104 -6.20 3.86 5.34
C TYR A 104 -6.77 2.86 4.31
N LEU A 105 -5.98 2.51 3.28
CA LEU A 105 -6.40 1.59 2.23
C LEU A 105 -6.60 0.16 2.74
N ILE A 106 -5.75 -0.33 3.64
CA ILE A 106 -5.91 -1.64 4.27
C ILE A 106 -7.24 -1.67 5.02
N VAL A 107 -7.46 -0.73 5.94
CA VAL A 107 -8.68 -0.71 6.76
C VAL A 107 -9.93 -0.61 5.88
N LEU A 108 -9.94 0.31 4.92
CA LEU A 108 -11.11 0.50 4.05
C LEU A 108 -11.38 -0.70 3.16
N THR A 109 -10.35 -1.27 2.54
CA THR A 109 -10.51 -2.46 1.68
C THR A 109 -11.04 -3.64 2.47
N GLN A 110 -10.49 -3.89 3.66
CA GLN A 110 -10.90 -5.00 4.52
C GLN A 110 -12.32 -4.82 5.06
N ALA A 111 -12.69 -3.60 5.45
CA ALA A 111 -14.05 -3.28 5.85
C ALA A 111 -15.06 -3.52 4.71
N LEU A 112 -14.71 -3.14 3.47
CA LEU A 112 -15.53 -3.39 2.29
C LEU A 112 -15.63 -4.88 1.93
N ILE A 113 -14.57 -5.67 2.16
CA ILE A 113 -14.63 -7.13 2.01
C ILE A 113 -15.62 -7.73 3.01
N VAL A 114 -15.53 -7.34 4.29
CA VAL A 114 -16.43 -7.86 5.34
C VAL A 114 -17.89 -7.46 5.04
N ALA A 115 -18.12 -6.20 4.67
CA ALA A 115 -19.45 -5.72 4.30
C ALA A 115 -19.99 -6.43 3.04
N GLY A 116 -19.16 -6.59 2.01
CA GLY A 116 -19.54 -7.27 0.78
C GLY A 116 -19.85 -8.76 1.01
N ALA A 117 -19.06 -9.45 1.82
CA ALA A 117 -19.34 -10.83 2.21
C ALA A 117 -20.69 -10.96 2.94
N HIS A 118 -21.09 -9.95 3.72
CA HIS A 118 -22.36 -9.96 4.45
C HIS A 118 -23.56 -9.89 3.50
N VAL A 119 -23.42 -9.10 2.45
CA VAL A 119 -24.47 -8.87 1.46
C VAL A 119 -24.58 -10.06 0.49
N ILE A 120 -23.48 -10.74 0.18
CA ILE A 120 -23.48 -11.82 -0.82
C ILE A 120 -24.16 -13.09 -0.31
N SER A 121 -23.66 -13.69 0.77
CA SER A 121 -24.24 -14.92 1.33
C SER A 121 -23.60 -15.32 2.67
N TRP A 122 -24.29 -16.19 3.41
CA TRP A 122 -23.69 -16.86 4.58
C TRP A 122 -22.44 -17.68 4.23
N GLY A 123 -22.38 -18.28 3.03
CA GLY A 123 -21.19 -18.98 2.56
C GLY A 123 -19.99 -18.05 2.43
N ALA A 124 -20.18 -16.87 1.83
CA ALA A 124 -19.13 -15.85 1.68
C ALA A 124 -18.60 -15.34 3.04
N MET A 125 -19.42 -15.39 4.09
CA MET A 125 -19.02 -15.04 5.45
C MET A 125 -18.06 -16.04 6.09
N GLN A 126 -18.06 -17.30 5.66
CA GLN A 126 -17.18 -18.36 6.17
C GLN A 126 -15.87 -18.47 5.39
N GLU A 127 -15.82 -17.90 4.18
CA GLU A 127 -14.62 -17.87 3.36
C GLU A 127 -13.60 -16.88 3.90
N CYS A 128 -12.35 -17.32 4.05
CA CYS A 128 -11.27 -16.49 4.55
C CYS A 128 -10.39 -15.98 3.40
N ILE A 129 -10.07 -14.69 3.44
CA ILE A 129 -9.29 -14.00 2.41
C ILE A 129 -7.94 -13.58 2.97
N THR A 130 -6.89 -13.74 2.16
CA THR A 130 -5.53 -13.28 2.44
C THR A 130 -4.93 -12.65 1.19
N GLY A 131 -3.92 -11.81 1.38
CA GLY A 131 -3.10 -11.28 0.30
C GLY A 131 -3.37 -9.80 -0.03
N PHE A 132 -2.39 -9.20 -0.71
CA PHE A 132 -2.29 -7.75 -0.83
C PHE A 132 -3.03 -7.17 -2.05
N SER A 133 -3.70 -8.02 -2.83
CA SER A 133 -4.26 -7.72 -4.15
C SER A 133 -5.33 -6.62 -4.13
N GLY A 134 -6.19 -6.58 -3.11
CA GLY A 134 -7.19 -5.51 -2.95
C GLY A 134 -6.52 -4.15 -2.75
N VAL A 135 -5.51 -4.08 -1.87
CA VAL A 135 -4.74 -2.84 -1.63
C VAL A 135 -3.98 -2.41 -2.88
N LEU A 136 -3.39 -3.35 -3.63
CA LEU A 136 -2.74 -3.05 -4.90
C LEU A 136 -3.70 -2.49 -5.93
N THR A 137 -4.93 -2.98 -5.95
CA THR A 137 -5.98 -2.49 -6.84
C THR A 137 -6.37 -1.05 -6.45
N ALA A 138 -6.51 -0.76 -5.15
CA ALA A 138 -6.77 0.59 -4.67
C ALA A 138 -5.64 1.57 -5.05
N ILE A 139 -4.38 1.19 -4.82
CA ILE A 139 -3.22 1.99 -5.25
C ILE A 139 -3.20 2.19 -6.76
N LYS A 140 -3.54 1.15 -7.53
CA LYS A 140 -3.62 1.22 -8.99
C LYS A 140 -4.65 2.27 -9.42
N VAL A 141 -5.82 2.33 -8.80
CA VAL A 141 -6.82 3.36 -9.08
C VAL A 141 -6.25 4.75 -8.79
N ILE A 142 -5.69 4.96 -7.59
CA ILE A 142 -5.14 6.25 -7.17
C ILE A 142 -4.09 6.78 -8.14
N LEU A 143 -3.20 5.91 -8.63
CA LEU A 143 -2.14 6.32 -9.55
C LEU A 143 -2.64 6.67 -10.96
N ASN A 144 -3.78 6.11 -11.38
CA ASN A 144 -4.14 6.00 -12.79
C ASN A 144 -5.49 6.62 -13.18
N VAL A 145 -6.37 6.87 -12.23
CA VAL A 145 -7.74 7.37 -12.48
C VAL A 145 -7.74 8.70 -13.24
N ASN A 146 -6.78 9.58 -12.95
CA ASN A 146 -6.62 10.88 -13.60
C ASN A 146 -5.51 10.87 -14.67
N SER A 147 -4.99 9.69 -15.04
CA SER A 147 -3.93 9.61 -16.05
C SER A 147 -4.53 9.67 -17.46
N PRO A 148 -4.13 10.64 -18.30
CA PRO A 148 -4.49 10.66 -19.71
C PRO A 148 -3.72 9.62 -20.55
N ALA A 149 -2.79 8.88 -19.93
CA ALA A 149 -1.91 7.95 -20.62
C ALA A 149 -2.62 6.64 -20.97
N PHE A 150 -2.06 5.91 -21.94
CA PHE A 150 -2.45 4.56 -22.30
C PHE A 150 -1.40 3.57 -21.80
N THR A 151 -1.83 2.49 -21.16
CA THR A 151 -0.96 1.42 -20.68
C THR A 151 -1.16 0.20 -21.56
N LYS A 152 -0.07 -0.48 -21.91
CA LYS A 152 -0.13 -1.76 -22.62
C LYS A 152 -0.43 -2.87 -21.61
N LEU A 153 -1.59 -3.51 -21.74
CA LEU A 153 -1.95 -4.69 -20.97
C LEU A 153 -1.93 -5.89 -21.93
N TYR A 154 -1.04 -6.85 -21.70
CA TYR A 154 -0.73 -7.92 -22.66
C TYR A 154 -0.39 -7.34 -24.06
N SER A 155 -1.22 -7.60 -25.06
CA SER A 155 -1.04 -7.14 -26.45
C SER A 155 -1.82 -5.87 -26.78
N PHE A 156 -2.72 -5.40 -25.89
CA PHE A 156 -3.63 -4.29 -26.17
C PHE A 156 -3.21 -3.00 -25.46
N LYS A 157 -3.33 -1.86 -26.15
CA LYS A 157 -3.19 -0.53 -25.53
C LYS A 157 -4.54 -0.11 -24.96
N VAL A 158 -4.60 0.07 -23.64
CA VAL A 158 -5.84 0.39 -22.93
C VAL A 158 -5.64 1.72 -22.19
N PRO A 159 -6.62 2.63 -22.18
CA PRO A 159 -6.53 3.82 -21.35
C PRO A 159 -6.21 3.42 -19.91
N THR A 160 -5.18 4.02 -19.32
CA THR A 160 -4.64 3.57 -18.02
C THR A 160 -5.70 3.63 -16.91
N LYS A 161 -6.67 4.54 -17.04
CA LYS A 161 -7.88 4.62 -16.20
C LYS A 161 -8.73 3.35 -16.16
N TYR A 162 -8.78 2.57 -17.23
CA TYR A 162 -9.54 1.32 -17.32
C TYR A 162 -8.69 0.08 -17.06
N ALA A 163 -7.37 0.24 -16.88
CA ALA A 163 -6.49 -0.90 -16.67
C ALA A 163 -6.84 -1.68 -15.39
N ALA A 164 -7.33 -1.02 -14.34
CA ALA A 164 -7.78 -1.68 -13.11
C ALA A 164 -9.04 -2.52 -13.34
N TRP A 165 -10.02 -1.97 -14.07
CA TRP A 165 -11.23 -2.68 -14.48
C TRP A 165 -10.93 -3.87 -15.40
N LEU A 166 -10.01 -3.72 -16.35
CA LEU A 166 -9.64 -4.81 -17.25
C LEU A 166 -8.92 -5.94 -16.51
N GLU A 167 -8.05 -5.62 -15.54
CA GLU A 167 -7.40 -6.63 -14.68
C GLU A 167 -8.42 -7.38 -13.82
N LEU A 168 -9.46 -6.68 -13.32
CA LEU A 168 -10.58 -7.29 -12.61
C LEU A 168 -11.37 -8.26 -13.51
N VAL A 169 -11.68 -7.86 -14.74
CA VAL A 169 -12.39 -8.71 -15.72
C VAL A 169 -11.56 -9.94 -16.10
N ILE A 170 -10.25 -9.77 -16.33
CA ILE A 170 -9.36 -10.90 -16.64
C ILE A 170 -9.26 -11.85 -15.45
N THR A 171 -9.14 -11.34 -14.23
CA THR A 171 -9.12 -12.18 -13.03
C THR A 171 -10.44 -12.92 -12.86
N TYR A 172 -11.58 -12.25 -13.09
CA TYR A 172 -12.90 -12.87 -13.03
C TYR A 172 -13.03 -14.05 -13.98
N LEU A 173 -12.50 -13.93 -15.20
CA LEU A 173 -12.56 -14.99 -16.21
C LEU A 173 -11.61 -16.16 -15.92
N LEU A 174 -10.51 -15.93 -15.20
CA LEU A 174 -9.48 -16.96 -14.94
C LEU A 174 -9.62 -17.63 -13.57
N VAL A 175 -10.03 -16.91 -12.52
CA VAL A 175 -10.13 -17.43 -11.14
C VAL A 175 -11.38 -16.85 -10.45
N PRO A 176 -12.54 -17.53 -10.55
CA PRO A 176 -13.86 -16.89 -10.39
C PRO A 176 -14.40 -16.74 -8.96
N LYS A 177 -13.61 -16.97 -7.89
CA LYS A 177 -14.20 -17.09 -6.53
C LYS A 177 -13.76 -16.01 -5.52
N LEU A 178 -12.54 -16.08 -5.01
CA LEU A 178 -12.09 -15.24 -3.88
C LEU A 178 -11.37 -13.93 -4.25
N PRO A 179 -10.57 -13.88 -5.33
CA PRO A 179 -9.84 -12.65 -5.69
C PRO A 179 -10.76 -11.49 -6.09
N ILE A 180 -11.96 -11.77 -6.61
CA ILE A 180 -12.88 -10.76 -7.15
C ILE A 180 -13.41 -9.84 -6.05
N LEU A 181 -13.82 -10.38 -4.90
CA LEU A 181 -14.35 -9.56 -3.80
C LEU A 181 -13.27 -8.60 -3.27
N ALA A 182 -12.04 -9.11 -3.08
CA ALA A 182 -10.92 -8.30 -2.64
C ALA A 182 -10.54 -7.21 -3.67
N GLN A 183 -10.52 -7.54 -4.95
CA GLN A 183 -10.22 -6.58 -6.01
C GLN A 183 -11.34 -5.54 -6.18
N ALA A 184 -12.61 -5.94 -6.10
CA ALA A 184 -13.76 -5.03 -6.15
C ALA A 184 -13.76 -4.07 -4.95
N ALA A 185 -13.53 -4.59 -3.75
CA ALA A 185 -13.35 -3.77 -2.55
C ALA A 185 -12.18 -2.78 -2.71
N GLY A 186 -11.05 -3.23 -3.26
CA GLY A 186 -9.91 -2.37 -3.56
C GLY A 186 -10.22 -1.28 -4.58
N LEU A 187 -10.98 -1.61 -5.63
CA LEU A 187 -11.41 -0.67 -6.65
C LEU A 187 -12.28 0.45 -6.03
N ILE A 188 -13.29 0.06 -5.26
CA ILE A 188 -14.17 0.98 -4.52
C ILE A 188 -13.33 1.84 -3.56
N ALA A 189 -12.45 1.23 -2.76
CA ALA A 189 -11.59 1.96 -1.82
C ALA A 189 -10.72 3.01 -2.52
N GLY A 190 -10.14 2.66 -3.67
CA GLY A 190 -9.35 3.58 -4.49
C GLY A 190 -10.18 4.75 -5.04
N TYR A 191 -11.39 4.49 -5.52
CA TYR A 191 -12.30 5.54 -5.99
C TYR A 191 -12.78 6.43 -4.84
N VAL A 192 -13.15 5.85 -3.70
CA VAL A 192 -13.54 6.60 -2.49
C VAL A 192 -12.42 7.56 -2.10
N TYR A 193 -11.17 7.11 -2.07
CA TYR A 193 -10.03 7.98 -1.78
C TYR A 193 -9.89 9.15 -2.78
N VAL A 194 -10.10 8.90 -4.07
CA VAL A 194 -9.92 9.91 -5.12
C VAL A 194 -11.08 10.91 -5.15
N VAL A 195 -12.31 10.43 -4.98
CA VAL A 195 -13.53 11.24 -5.05
C VAL A 195 -13.75 12.04 -3.78
N THR A 196 -13.31 11.53 -2.62
CA THR A 196 -13.47 12.23 -1.35
C THR A 196 -12.66 13.53 -1.36
N PRO A 197 -13.31 14.70 -1.35
CA PRO A 197 -12.60 15.97 -1.30
C PRO A 197 -11.80 16.03 0.00
N ASN A 198 -10.53 16.44 -0.09
CA ASN A 198 -9.58 16.52 1.02
C ASN A 198 -9.00 15.19 1.56
N ALA A 199 -9.24 14.04 0.94
CA ALA A 199 -8.63 12.78 1.40
C ALA A 199 -7.09 12.85 1.48
N GLN A 200 -6.44 13.45 0.46
CA GLN A 200 -5.00 13.71 0.49
C GLN A 200 -4.61 14.67 1.62
N GLY A 201 -5.37 15.74 1.82
CA GLY A 201 -5.13 16.69 2.92
C GLY A 201 -5.24 16.07 4.30
N ILE A 202 -6.15 15.11 4.49
CA ILE A 202 -6.27 14.32 5.73
C ILE A 202 -5.04 13.43 5.91
N VAL A 203 -4.61 12.72 4.86
CA VAL A 203 -3.38 11.91 4.90
C VAL A 203 -2.16 12.77 5.25
N ASP A 204 -2.04 13.95 4.65
CA ASP A 204 -0.94 14.88 4.91
C ASP A 204 -1.00 15.43 6.35
N CYS A 205 -2.18 15.79 6.84
CA CYS A 205 -2.38 16.25 8.22
C CYS A 205 -1.98 15.17 9.24
N VAL A 206 -2.47 13.95 9.05
CA VAL A 206 -2.12 12.81 9.91
C VAL A 206 -0.63 12.49 9.81
N ALA A 207 -0.05 12.52 8.60
CA ALA A 207 1.37 12.31 8.40
C ALA A 207 2.21 13.35 9.15
N GLN A 208 1.81 14.63 9.12
CA GLN A 208 2.47 15.69 9.88
C GLN A 208 2.38 15.46 11.39
N GLN A 209 1.21 15.05 11.89
CA GLN A 209 1.05 14.73 13.31
C GLN A 209 1.94 13.55 13.73
N VAL A 210 1.94 12.46 12.97
CA VAL A 210 2.82 11.30 13.22
C VAL A 210 4.28 11.73 13.18
N GLN A 211 4.67 12.55 12.20
CA GLN A 211 6.02 13.08 12.09
C GLN A 211 6.43 13.89 13.32
N GLN A 212 5.55 14.77 13.81
CA GLN A 212 5.79 15.55 15.02
C GLN A 212 5.91 14.67 16.26
N LEU A 213 5.09 13.63 16.38
CA LEU A 213 5.16 12.68 17.49
C LEU A 213 6.47 11.90 17.48
N LEU A 214 6.92 11.41 16.31
CA LEU A 214 8.20 10.71 16.16
C LEU A 214 9.39 11.61 16.51
N ILE A 215 9.31 12.90 16.19
CA ILE A 215 10.31 13.89 16.58
C ILE A 215 10.31 14.11 18.10
N ARG A 216 9.12 14.25 18.71
CA ARG A 216 8.98 14.42 20.17
C ARG A 216 9.48 13.21 20.95
N ALA A 217 9.24 12.01 20.42
CA ALA A 217 9.71 10.75 20.98
C ALA A 217 11.23 10.52 20.78
N GLY A 218 11.94 11.41 20.07
CA GLY A 218 13.37 11.30 19.80
C GLY A 218 13.75 10.23 18.77
N ILE A 219 12.75 9.55 18.17
CA ILE A 219 12.95 8.49 17.17
C ILE A 219 13.47 9.08 15.85
N MET A 220 13.06 10.31 15.53
CA MET A 220 13.46 10.99 14.30
C MET A 220 14.04 12.38 14.58
N LYS A 221 15.22 12.67 14.03
CA LYS A 221 15.79 14.02 14.09
C LYS A 221 14.95 14.97 13.23
N ARG A 222 14.70 16.18 13.73
CA ARG A 222 14.04 17.22 12.92
C ARG A 222 14.81 17.37 11.61
N PRO A 223 14.14 17.39 10.44
CA PRO A 223 14.81 17.77 9.22
C PRO A 223 15.39 19.16 9.45
N LEU A 224 16.71 19.29 9.41
CA LEU A 224 17.35 20.59 9.55
C LEU A 224 16.80 21.50 8.44
N GLN A 225 16.05 22.52 8.80
CA GLN A 225 15.56 23.53 7.87
C GLN A 225 16.67 24.56 7.64
N TRP A 226 17.74 24.15 6.95
CA TRP A 226 18.89 25.03 6.63
C TRP A 226 18.43 26.33 5.95
N TRP A 227 17.33 26.29 5.18
CA TRP A 227 16.69 27.44 4.55
C TRP A 227 16.13 28.49 5.53
N GLN A 228 15.82 28.13 6.78
CA GLN A 228 15.44 29.08 7.84
C GLN A 228 16.64 29.66 8.58
N LEU A 229 17.79 28.97 8.55
CA LEU A 229 19.06 29.44 9.11
C LEU A 229 19.81 30.35 8.13
N TRP A 230 19.62 30.14 6.82
CA TRP A 230 20.28 30.90 5.75
C TRP A 230 20.04 32.41 5.78
N PRO A 231 18.81 32.94 6.05
CA PRO A 231 18.59 34.38 6.19
C PRO A 231 19.36 34.95 7.38
N ARG A 232 19.35 34.26 8.53
CA ARG A 232 20.07 34.69 9.74
C ARG A 232 21.59 34.70 9.53
N PHE A 233 22.12 33.70 8.82
CA PHE A 233 23.53 33.65 8.46
C PHE A 233 23.91 34.77 7.48
N ARG A 234 23.10 34.99 6.44
CA ARG A 234 23.28 36.08 5.47
C ARG A 234 23.26 37.45 6.15
N ASP A 235 22.33 37.69 7.08
CA ASP A 235 22.21 38.94 7.81
C ASP A 235 23.36 39.18 8.80
N SER A 236 23.88 38.11 9.40
CA SER A 236 25.06 38.18 10.29
C SER A 236 26.34 38.51 9.50
N MET A 237 26.49 37.93 8.31
CA MET A 237 27.58 38.24 7.38
C MET A 237 27.50 39.68 6.86
N ARG A 238 26.29 40.17 6.51
CA ARG A 238 26.06 41.56 6.09
C ARG A 238 26.47 42.56 7.17
N ARG A 239 26.06 42.32 8.41
CA ARG A 239 26.40 43.16 9.57
C ARG A 239 27.90 43.20 9.87
N ARG A 240 28.63 42.10 9.65
CA ARG A 240 30.09 42.08 9.79
C ARG A 240 30.81 42.84 8.69
N LYS A 241 30.26 42.87 7.48
CA LYS A 241 30.83 43.58 6.33
C LYS A 241 30.60 45.11 6.38
N GLN A 242 29.59 45.58 7.11
CA GLN A 242 29.34 47.02 7.38
C GLN A 242 30.12 47.58 8.58
N ARG A 243 30.80 46.72 9.35
CA ARG A 243 31.63 47.11 10.51
C ARG A 243 33.14 47.06 10.22
N ARG A 244 33.52 46.75 8.99
CA ARG A 244 34.87 46.89 8.45
C ARG A 244 34.84 47.98 7.39
#